data_AF-A0A1E5VLD9-F1
#
_entry.id   AF-A0A1E5VLD9-F1
#
_cell.length_a   1.000
_cell.length_b   1.000
_cell.length_c   1.000
_cell.angle_alpha   90.00
_cell.angle_beta   90.00
_cell.angle_gamma   90.00
#
_symmetry.space_group_name_H-M   'P 1'
#
loop_
_entity.id
_entity.type
_entity.pdbx_description
1 polymer ?
#
loop_
_entity_poly.entity_id
_entity_poly.type
_entity_poly.pdbx_seq_one_letter_code
_entity_poly.pdbx_strand_id
1 'polypeptide(L)'
;MLGGRPVFVLFGSSIVQYSFSNGGWGAALADIYARKDSPVQPSLVIVYFGGNDSIAAHSSGLGPHVPIDEYIDNMRKIAAHLKSLSEKTRVIFLSCPPLNEEMLRASTSSTILSEIVRTNETCRLYSDACVALCKEMNLKVVDLWHAMQRREDWMTACFTDGLHLSEEGSNIVVEEILKVLKEADWDPCLHWKALPTEFAEDSPYDLVSSSGDATLAHQLSISWSCIWMERNANQSRSPPIPLNPIPMASDGTGVVALYGGGSGNNKVKVVDASSKAPAAATFSVKVGLAQMLRGGVIMDVVTPEQARLAEEAGACAVMALERVPADIRAQGGVARMSDPGLIRDIKRAVTIPVMAKARIGHFVEAQILEAVGVDYVDESEVLTPADDAHHINKHNFRVPFVCGCRDLGEALRRVREGAAMIRTKGEAGTGNVVEAVRHVRSVMGDVRALRNMDDDEVFAYAKRIAAPYDLVMQTKQLGRLPVVQFAAGGVATPADAALMMQLGCDGVFVGSGIFKSGDPARRARAIVQAVTHYSDPEILADVSAGLGEAMVGINLSDPKVERYAARSE
;
A
#
# COMPACT_ATOMS: atom_id res chain seq x y z
N MET A 1 -10.24 11.77 4.03
CA MET A 1 -11.27 11.16 4.90
C MET A 1 -10.67 9.90 5.48
N LEU A 2 -10.46 9.87 6.80
CA LEU A 2 -9.93 8.72 7.52
C LEU A 2 -11.10 7.80 7.87
N GLY A 3 -11.35 6.78 7.06
CA GLY A 3 -12.18 5.65 7.50
C GLY A 3 -11.36 4.81 8.48
N GLY A 4 -11.91 4.49 9.64
CA GLY A 4 -11.26 3.61 10.62
C GLY A 4 -10.89 2.25 10.00
N ARG A 5 -9.83 1.61 10.54
CA ARG A 5 -9.40 0.28 10.10
C ARG A 5 -10.51 -0.73 10.41
N PRO A 6 -10.97 -1.53 9.44
CA PRO A 6 -12.12 -2.39 9.65
C PRO A 6 -11.77 -3.54 10.61
N VAL A 7 -12.69 -3.84 11.51
CA VAL A 7 -12.55 -4.92 12.52
C VAL A 7 -12.74 -6.30 11.89
N PHE A 8 -13.58 -6.39 10.85
CA PHE A 8 -13.85 -7.60 10.09
C PHE A 8 -13.52 -7.37 8.61
N VAL A 9 -12.82 -8.33 8.00
CA VAL A 9 -12.30 -8.19 6.64
C VAL A 9 -12.58 -9.46 5.86
N LEU A 10 -13.19 -9.32 4.68
CA LEU A 10 -13.39 -10.41 3.74
C LEU A 10 -12.68 -10.08 2.43
N PHE A 11 -11.69 -10.89 2.09
CA PHE A 11 -11.02 -10.83 0.79
C PHE A 11 -11.70 -11.80 -0.16
N GLY A 12 -12.35 -11.25 -1.18
CA GLY A 12 -12.87 -11.99 -2.32
C GLY A 12 -12.48 -11.25 -3.60
N SER A 13 -11.45 -11.74 -4.29
CA SER A 13 -11.21 -11.39 -5.68
C SER A 13 -10.52 -12.57 -6.35
N SER A 14 -10.73 -12.75 -7.64
CA SER A 14 -10.67 -14.10 -8.18
C SER A 14 -9.28 -14.57 -8.62
N ILE A 15 -8.20 -13.83 -8.33
CA ILE A 15 -6.86 -14.19 -8.80
C ILE A 15 -5.74 -13.79 -7.83
N VAL A 16 -4.81 -14.70 -7.55
CA VAL A 16 -3.57 -14.43 -6.78
C VAL A 16 -2.38 -14.08 -7.69
N GLN A 17 -2.59 -14.14 -9.00
CA GLN A 17 -1.62 -13.69 -10.00
C GLN A 17 -1.33 -12.22 -9.76
N TYR A 18 -0.04 -11.89 -9.63
CA TYR A 18 0.41 -10.52 -9.39
C TYR A 18 -0.18 -9.87 -8.11
N SER A 19 -0.65 -10.66 -7.12
CA SER A 19 -1.16 -10.13 -5.83
C SER A 19 -0.23 -9.08 -5.23
N PHE A 20 1.08 -9.33 -5.32
CA PHE A 20 2.12 -8.48 -4.74
C PHE A 20 2.74 -7.51 -5.75
N SER A 21 2.13 -7.33 -6.92
CA SER A 21 2.49 -6.28 -7.88
C SER A 21 1.88 -4.93 -7.48
N ASN A 22 2.38 -3.83 -8.05
CA ASN A 22 1.83 -2.49 -7.80
C ASN A 22 0.34 -2.42 -8.17
N GLY A 23 -0.52 -2.07 -7.20
CA GLY A 23 -1.98 -2.07 -7.35
C GLY A 23 -2.63 -3.45 -7.28
N GLY A 24 -1.85 -4.52 -7.09
CA GLY A 24 -2.34 -5.85 -6.80
C GLY A 24 -2.98 -5.93 -5.42
N TRP A 25 -3.94 -6.84 -5.25
CA TRP A 25 -4.75 -6.90 -4.03
C TRP A 25 -3.93 -7.27 -2.78
N GLY A 26 -2.88 -8.09 -2.92
CA GLY A 26 -1.94 -8.41 -1.83
C GLY A 26 -1.11 -7.20 -1.41
N ALA A 27 -0.78 -6.32 -2.34
CA ALA A 27 -0.17 -5.02 -2.07
C ALA A 27 -1.17 -4.04 -1.43
N ALA A 28 -2.45 -4.07 -1.82
CA ALA A 28 -3.50 -3.30 -1.14
C ALA A 28 -3.75 -3.80 0.30
N LEU A 29 -3.68 -5.11 0.51
CA LEU A 29 -3.67 -5.74 1.83
C LEU A 29 -2.49 -5.22 2.66
N ALA A 30 -1.29 -5.22 2.08
CA ALA A 30 -0.14 -4.64 2.72
C ALA A 30 -0.34 -3.12 2.95
N ASP A 31 -0.92 -2.35 2.05
CA ASP A 31 -1.16 -0.90 2.22
C ASP A 31 -2.16 -0.61 3.37
N ILE A 32 -3.24 -1.39 3.45
CA ILE A 32 -4.26 -1.26 4.51
C ILE A 32 -3.73 -1.76 5.86
N TYR A 33 -2.95 -2.85 5.87
CA TYR A 33 -2.52 -3.52 7.10
C TYR A 33 -1.00 -3.42 7.41
N ALA A 34 -0.22 -2.63 6.66
CA ALA A 34 1.24 -2.50 6.78
C ALA A 34 1.70 -2.11 8.19
N ARG A 35 0.87 -1.35 8.89
CA ARG A 35 1.12 -0.94 10.27
C ARG A 35 0.82 -2.11 11.21
N LYS A 36 1.86 -2.88 11.54
CA LYS A 36 1.82 -3.93 12.58
C LYS A 36 1.54 -3.35 13.98
N ASP A 37 2.01 -2.13 14.24
CA ASP A 37 1.84 -1.47 15.54
C ASP A 37 0.60 -0.55 15.59
N SER A 38 -0.38 -0.77 14.71
CA SER A 38 -1.61 0.01 14.73
C SER A 38 -2.42 -0.32 15.98
N PRO A 39 -3.02 0.69 16.65
CA PRO A 39 -3.82 0.46 17.86
C PRO A 39 -5.07 -0.39 17.59
N VAL A 40 -5.55 -0.44 16.34
CA VAL A 40 -6.68 -1.27 15.93
C VAL A 40 -6.21 -2.26 14.86
N GLN A 41 -6.17 -3.54 15.22
CA GLN A 41 -5.92 -4.66 14.30
C GLN A 41 -7.26 -5.35 13.96
N PRO A 42 -7.39 -5.96 12.77
CA PRO A 42 -8.61 -6.70 12.45
C PRO A 42 -8.78 -7.86 13.42
N SER A 43 -9.99 -8.03 13.93
CA SER A 43 -10.36 -9.19 14.75
C SER A 43 -10.52 -10.44 13.90
N LEU A 44 -11.14 -10.33 12.72
CA LEU A 44 -11.32 -11.43 11.78
C LEU A 44 -10.93 -11.05 10.35
N VAL A 45 -10.19 -11.94 9.70
CA VAL A 45 -9.86 -11.88 8.28
C VAL A 45 -10.27 -13.18 7.61
N ILE A 46 -11.11 -13.10 6.58
CA ILE A 46 -11.51 -14.23 5.75
C ILE A 46 -10.87 -14.08 4.37
N VAL A 47 -10.17 -15.10 3.90
CA VAL A 47 -9.42 -15.11 2.64
C VAL A 47 -10.05 -16.10 1.66
N TYR A 48 -10.55 -15.62 0.51
CA TYR A 48 -11.27 -16.45 -0.45
C TYR A 48 -10.71 -16.30 -1.88
N PHE A 49 -9.76 -17.18 -2.24
CA PHE A 49 -9.08 -17.26 -3.54
C PHE A 49 -9.03 -18.71 -4.05
N GLY A 50 -8.69 -18.91 -5.33
CA GLY A 50 -8.59 -20.23 -5.97
C GLY A 50 -9.59 -20.43 -7.09
N GLY A 51 -10.64 -19.61 -7.14
CA GLY A 51 -11.68 -19.64 -8.17
C GLY A 51 -11.11 -19.48 -9.58
N ASN A 52 -10.75 -18.27 -10.00
CA ASN A 52 -10.25 -18.07 -11.37
C ASN A 52 -8.81 -18.57 -11.53
N ASP A 53 -8.05 -18.68 -10.43
CA ASP A 53 -6.71 -19.28 -10.42
C ASP A 53 -6.69 -20.71 -11.02
N SER A 54 -7.77 -21.46 -10.78
CA SER A 54 -7.94 -22.87 -11.19
C SER A 54 -8.33 -23.07 -12.67
N ILE A 55 -8.41 -22.00 -13.46
CA ILE A 55 -8.62 -22.09 -14.91
C ILE A 55 -7.37 -22.70 -15.54
N ALA A 56 -7.51 -23.55 -16.56
CA ALA A 56 -6.37 -24.18 -17.21
C ALA A 56 -5.49 -23.17 -17.96
N ALA A 57 -4.20 -23.48 -18.05
CA ALA A 57 -3.25 -22.69 -18.82
C ALA A 57 -3.67 -22.62 -20.30
N HIS A 58 -3.89 -21.41 -20.81
CA HIS A 58 -4.10 -21.21 -22.23
C HIS A 58 -2.75 -21.25 -22.97
N SER A 59 -2.73 -21.80 -24.18
CA SER A 59 -1.50 -21.95 -24.98
C SER A 59 -0.78 -20.63 -25.30
N SER A 60 -1.50 -19.50 -25.28
CA SER A 60 -0.93 -18.16 -25.45
C SER A 60 -0.22 -17.62 -24.21
N GLY A 61 -0.31 -18.30 -23.06
CA GLY A 61 0.15 -17.79 -21.76
C GLY A 61 -0.70 -16.64 -21.20
N LEU A 62 -1.81 -16.30 -21.86
CA LEU A 62 -2.76 -15.27 -21.40
C LEU A 62 -3.94 -15.92 -20.69
N GLY A 63 -4.40 -15.31 -19.61
CA GLY A 63 -5.57 -15.77 -18.88
C GLY A 63 -5.37 -15.72 -17.37
N PRO A 64 -6.41 -16.03 -16.60
CA PRO A 64 -6.39 -15.92 -15.15
C PRO A 64 -5.72 -17.11 -14.44
N HIS A 65 -5.14 -18.06 -15.19
CA HIS A 65 -4.47 -19.22 -14.63
C HIS A 65 -3.28 -18.81 -13.76
N VAL A 66 -3.21 -19.39 -12.56
CA VAL A 66 -2.03 -19.31 -11.69
C VAL A 66 -1.51 -20.71 -11.47
N PRO A 67 -0.25 -21.04 -11.82
CA PRO A 67 0.33 -22.35 -11.53
C PRO A 67 0.16 -22.74 -10.06
N ILE A 68 -0.17 -24.00 -9.78
CA ILE A 68 -0.54 -24.44 -8.43
C ILE A 68 0.55 -24.15 -7.38
N ASP A 69 1.83 -24.29 -7.74
CA ASP A 69 2.96 -23.97 -6.87
C ASP A 69 3.01 -22.46 -6.55
N GLU A 70 2.76 -21.60 -7.55
CA GLU A 70 2.68 -20.15 -7.37
C GLU A 70 1.47 -19.77 -6.51
N TYR A 71 0.32 -20.43 -6.71
CA TYR A 71 -0.86 -20.24 -5.89
C TYR A 71 -0.56 -20.56 -4.41
N ILE A 72 0.06 -21.71 -4.14
CA ILE A 72 0.46 -22.12 -2.78
C ILE A 72 1.43 -21.10 -2.17
N ASP A 73 2.46 -20.68 -2.91
CA ASP A 73 3.45 -19.71 -2.43
C ASP A 73 2.83 -18.34 -2.12
N ASN A 74 1.90 -17.88 -2.97
CA ASN A 74 1.20 -16.62 -2.75
C ASN A 74 0.31 -16.71 -1.51
N MET A 75 -0.51 -17.77 -1.41
CA MET A 75 -1.39 -18.01 -0.26
C MET A 75 -0.59 -18.13 1.04
N ARG A 76 0.60 -18.74 1.01
CA ARG A 76 1.51 -18.82 2.15
C ARG A 76 2.01 -17.44 2.60
N LYS A 77 2.39 -16.58 1.66
CA LYS A 77 2.81 -15.20 1.97
C LYS A 77 1.69 -14.38 2.57
N ILE A 78 0.47 -14.51 2.04
CA ILE A 78 -0.73 -13.85 2.57
C ILE A 78 -0.99 -14.32 4.01
N ALA A 79 -1.02 -15.63 4.22
CA ALA A 79 -1.19 -16.24 5.53
C ALA A 79 -0.12 -15.77 6.54
N ALA A 80 1.16 -15.79 6.15
CA ALA A 80 2.26 -15.37 7.01
C ALA A 80 2.15 -13.89 7.40
N HIS A 81 1.79 -13.02 6.44
CA HIS A 81 1.58 -11.60 6.71
C HIS A 81 0.42 -11.38 7.70
N LEU A 82 -0.75 -11.98 7.45
CA LEU A 82 -1.94 -11.83 8.29
C LEU A 82 -1.71 -12.33 9.72
N LYS A 83 -1.03 -13.47 9.88
CA LYS A 83 -0.64 -13.98 11.21
C LYS A 83 0.32 -13.05 11.95
N SER A 84 1.11 -12.26 11.22
CA SER A 84 2.07 -11.31 11.82
C SER A 84 1.45 -9.99 12.26
N LEU A 85 0.15 -9.75 12.00
CA LEU A 85 -0.52 -8.50 12.34
C LEU A 85 -0.84 -8.39 13.84
N SER A 86 -1.29 -9.48 14.47
CA SER A 86 -1.60 -9.54 15.90
C SER A 86 -1.81 -10.99 16.33
N GLU A 87 -1.47 -11.30 17.58
CA GLU A 87 -1.85 -12.58 18.22
C GLU A 87 -3.36 -12.74 18.39
N LYS A 88 -4.13 -11.65 18.32
CA LYS A 88 -5.60 -11.66 18.42
C LYS A 88 -6.32 -11.72 17.07
N THR A 89 -5.63 -11.45 15.97
CA THR A 89 -6.23 -11.51 14.62
C THR A 89 -6.54 -12.96 14.26
N ARG A 90 -7.80 -13.23 13.95
CA ARG A 90 -8.28 -14.55 13.55
C ARG A 90 -8.37 -14.62 12.03
N VAL A 91 -7.90 -15.72 11.46
CA VAL A 91 -7.82 -15.88 10.01
C VAL A 91 -8.54 -17.17 9.59
N ILE A 92 -9.46 -17.05 8.64
CA ILE A 92 -10.17 -18.16 8.01
C ILE A 92 -9.87 -18.14 6.51
N PHE A 93 -9.50 -19.28 5.94
CA PHE A 93 -9.41 -19.43 4.50
C PHE A 93 -10.66 -20.14 3.98
N LEU A 94 -11.17 -19.71 2.83
CA LEU A 94 -12.20 -20.42 2.07
C LEU A 94 -11.52 -21.08 0.87
N SER A 95 -11.70 -22.38 0.70
CA SER A 95 -11.15 -23.12 -0.43
C SER A 95 -11.92 -22.85 -1.73
N CYS A 96 -11.36 -23.24 -2.87
CA CYS A 96 -12.04 -23.09 -4.16
C CYS A 96 -13.37 -23.89 -4.15
N PRO A 97 -14.53 -23.29 -4.50
CA PRO A 97 -15.80 -24.01 -4.55
C PRO A 97 -15.82 -24.99 -5.73
N PRO A 98 -16.73 -25.98 -5.74
CA PRO A 98 -16.92 -26.83 -6.90
C PRO A 98 -17.59 -26.01 -8.03
N LEU A 99 -17.67 -26.60 -9.22
CA LEU A 99 -18.37 -25.97 -10.36
C LEU A 99 -19.22 -26.99 -11.12
N ASN A 100 -20.31 -26.52 -11.73
CA ASN A 100 -21.13 -27.33 -12.61
C ASN A 100 -20.77 -27.04 -14.07
N GLU A 101 -19.97 -27.92 -14.67
CA GLU A 101 -19.47 -27.78 -16.03
C GLU A 101 -20.58 -27.79 -17.08
N GLU A 102 -21.63 -28.60 -16.90
CA GLU A 102 -22.73 -28.69 -17.85
C GLU A 102 -23.54 -27.40 -17.88
N MET A 103 -23.86 -26.86 -16.71
CA MET A 103 -24.56 -25.59 -16.57
C MET A 103 -23.72 -24.42 -17.06
N LEU A 104 -22.41 -24.43 -16.79
CA LEU A 104 -21.46 -23.42 -17.27
C LEU A 104 -21.33 -23.44 -18.80
N ARG A 105 -21.27 -24.62 -19.43
CA ARG A 105 -21.27 -24.74 -20.89
C ARG A 105 -22.56 -24.22 -21.50
N ALA A 106 -23.71 -24.47 -20.86
CA ALA A 106 -25.00 -23.98 -21.33
C ALA A 106 -25.10 -22.44 -21.23
N SER A 107 -24.56 -21.85 -20.15
CA SER A 107 -24.59 -20.40 -19.90
C SER A 107 -23.59 -19.60 -20.76
N THR A 108 -22.48 -20.21 -21.19
CA THR A 108 -21.38 -19.55 -21.94
C THR A 108 -21.54 -19.52 -23.46
N SER A 109 -22.77 -19.63 -23.98
CA SER A 109 -23.12 -19.68 -25.41
C SER A 109 -22.87 -18.38 -26.22
N SER A 110 -21.82 -17.61 -25.94
CA SER A 110 -21.40 -16.42 -26.70
C SER A 110 -20.06 -16.65 -27.41
N THR A 111 -20.07 -16.53 -28.72
CA THR A 111 -19.05 -16.86 -29.73
C THR A 111 -17.78 -15.97 -29.73
N ILE A 112 -17.40 -15.38 -28.59
CA ILE A 112 -16.35 -14.34 -28.53
C ILE A 112 -15.20 -14.69 -27.56
N LEU A 113 -15.31 -15.75 -26.75
CA LEU A 113 -14.25 -16.17 -25.83
C LEU A 113 -13.66 -17.50 -26.30
N SER A 114 -12.33 -17.65 -26.24
CA SER A 114 -11.70 -18.97 -26.35
C SER A 114 -12.25 -19.88 -25.25
N GLU A 115 -12.30 -21.20 -25.49
CA GLU A 115 -12.79 -22.17 -24.50
C GLU A 115 -12.12 -21.91 -23.14
N ILE A 116 -12.87 -21.34 -22.19
CA ILE A 116 -12.42 -21.22 -20.81
C ILE A 116 -12.45 -22.65 -20.25
N VAL A 117 -11.30 -23.29 -20.23
CA VAL A 117 -11.19 -24.66 -19.69
C VAL A 117 -11.06 -24.55 -18.17
N ARG A 118 -12.18 -24.58 -17.46
CA ARG A 118 -12.24 -24.77 -16.01
C ARG A 118 -13.06 -26.02 -15.73
N THR A 119 -12.52 -26.93 -14.93
CA THR A 119 -13.20 -28.18 -14.59
C THR A 119 -13.40 -28.31 -13.10
N ASN A 120 -14.40 -29.09 -12.68
CA ASN A 120 -14.62 -29.34 -11.26
C ASN A 120 -13.40 -30.03 -10.63
N GLU A 121 -12.67 -30.81 -11.43
CA GLU A 121 -11.40 -31.44 -11.07
C GLU A 121 -10.29 -30.42 -10.81
N THR A 122 -10.11 -29.40 -11.66
CA THR A 122 -9.12 -28.36 -11.37
C THR A 122 -9.50 -27.56 -10.12
N CYS A 123 -10.78 -27.30 -9.88
CA CYS A 123 -11.22 -26.67 -8.62
C CYS A 123 -10.87 -27.52 -7.40
N ARG A 124 -11.03 -28.85 -7.48
CA ARG A 124 -10.64 -29.78 -6.41
C ARG A 124 -9.16 -29.64 -6.07
N LEU A 125 -8.28 -29.63 -7.07
CA LEU A 125 -6.83 -29.53 -6.85
C LEU A 125 -6.44 -28.25 -6.08
N TYR A 126 -7.04 -27.11 -6.42
CA TYR A 126 -6.79 -25.84 -5.72
C TYR A 126 -7.43 -25.82 -4.33
N SER A 127 -8.61 -26.45 -4.17
CA SER A 127 -9.24 -26.64 -2.87
C SER A 127 -8.34 -27.45 -1.94
N ASP A 128 -7.87 -28.62 -2.40
CA ASP A 128 -6.99 -29.51 -1.65
C ASP A 128 -5.67 -28.83 -1.28
N ALA A 129 -5.07 -28.06 -2.21
CA ALA A 129 -3.86 -27.29 -1.96
C ALA A 129 -4.06 -26.22 -0.87
N CYS A 130 -5.18 -25.48 -0.91
CA CYS A 130 -5.54 -24.49 0.12
C CYS A 130 -5.73 -25.16 1.49
N VAL A 131 -6.46 -26.27 1.53
CA VAL A 131 -6.72 -27.03 2.77
C VAL A 131 -5.42 -27.60 3.35
N ALA A 132 -4.55 -28.17 2.51
CA ALA A 132 -3.25 -28.70 2.93
C ALA A 132 -2.34 -27.60 3.50
N LEU A 133 -2.24 -26.46 2.82
CA LEU A 133 -1.49 -25.30 3.30
C LEU A 133 -2.01 -24.80 4.65
N CYS A 134 -3.34 -24.70 4.81
CA CYS A 134 -3.93 -24.24 6.07
C CYS A 134 -3.64 -25.21 7.22
N LYS A 135 -3.70 -26.53 6.97
CA LYS A 135 -3.30 -27.55 7.95
C LYS A 135 -1.83 -27.41 8.35
N GLU A 136 -0.94 -27.23 7.37
CA GLU A 136 0.49 -27.03 7.60
C GLU A 136 0.77 -25.78 8.45
N MET A 137 0.07 -24.67 8.18
CA MET A 137 0.27 -23.39 8.86
C MET A 137 -0.54 -23.22 10.16
N ASN A 138 -1.28 -24.26 10.58
CA ASN A 138 -2.23 -24.24 11.70
C ASN A 138 -3.26 -23.10 11.60
N LEU A 139 -3.92 -23.00 10.44
CA LEU A 139 -4.96 -22.02 10.14
C LEU A 139 -6.33 -22.70 10.00
N LYS A 140 -7.40 -21.97 10.34
CA LYS A 140 -8.77 -22.45 10.08
C LYS A 140 -9.09 -22.30 8.60
N VAL A 141 -9.74 -23.31 8.04
CA VAL A 141 -10.16 -23.36 6.64
C VAL A 141 -11.56 -23.94 6.52
N VAL A 142 -12.35 -23.37 5.62
CA VAL A 142 -13.62 -23.92 5.17
C VAL A 142 -13.40 -24.57 3.81
N ASP A 143 -13.62 -25.89 3.76
CA ASP A 143 -13.54 -26.67 2.54
C ASP A 143 -14.85 -26.58 1.75
N LEU A 144 -14.98 -25.53 0.94
CA LEU A 144 -16.19 -25.24 0.18
C LEU A 144 -16.47 -26.31 -0.88
N TRP A 145 -15.41 -26.89 -1.47
CA TRP A 145 -15.54 -27.96 -2.45
C TRP A 145 -16.30 -29.15 -1.87
N HIS A 146 -15.91 -29.66 -0.71
CA HIS A 146 -16.61 -30.76 -0.06
C HIS A 146 -17.93 -30.31 0.60
N ALA A 147 -17.98 -29.13 1.22
CA ALA A 147 -19.17 -28.68 1.96
C ALA A 147 -20.41 -28.54 1.07
N MET A 148 -20.27 -27.95 -0.12
CA MET A 148 -21.37 -27.80 -1.07
C MET A 148 -21.86 -29.16 -1.59
N GLN A 149 -20.93 -30.08 -1.84
CA GLN A 149 -21.23 -31.42 -2.37
C GLN A 149 -21.85 -32.38 -1.35
N ARG A 150 -22.02 -31.98 -0.08
CA ARG A 150 -22.81 -32.77 0.89
C ARG A 150 -24.29 -32.81 0.54
N ARG A 151 -24.77 -31.83 -0.23
CA ARG A 151 -26.13 -31.76 -0.74
C ARG A 151 -26.23 -32.56 -2.04
N GLU A 152 -27.25 -33.40 -2.20
CA GLU A 152 -27.37 -34.27 -3.39
C GLU A 152 -27.59 -33.48 -4.69
N ASP A 153 -28.40 -32.42 -4.66
CA ASP A 153 -28.74 -31.55 -5.79
C ASP A 153 -27.83 -30.30 -5.91
N TRP A 154 -26.62 -30.35 -5.35
CA TRP A 154 -25.69 -29.21 -5.29
C TRP A 154 -25.41 -28.58 -6.66
N MET A 155 -25.30 -29.40 -7.71
CA MET A 155 -24.96 -28.96 -9.07
C MET A 155 -25.95 -27.93 -9.62
N THR A 156 -27.23 -28.05 -9.27
CA THR A 156 -28.30 -27.17 -9.74
C THR A 156 -28.75 -26.17 -8.68
N ALA A 157 -28.68 -26.55 -7.40
CA ALA A 157 -29.17 -25.71 -6.33
C ALA A 157 -28.15 -24.66 -5.88
N CYS A 158 -26.84 -24.93 -5.97
CA CYS A 158 -25.81 -24.05 -5.40
C CYS A 158 -25.31 -22.96 -6.36
N PHE A 159 -25.70 -22.98 -7.63
CA PHE A 159 -25.20 -22.05 -8.64
C PHE A 159 -26.29 -21.43 -9.51
N THR A 160 -26.08 -20.18 -9.92
CA THR A 160 -26.98 -19.48 -10.85
C THR A 160 -26.65 -19.75 -12.32
N ASP A 161 -25.37 -19.96 -12.64
CA ASP A 161 -24.86 -20.15 -14.00
C ASP A 161 -23.82 -21.27 -14.13
N GLY A 162 -23.68 -22.10 -13.09
CA GLY A 162 -22.68 -23.17 -12.97
C GLY A 162 -21.35 -22.73 -12.36
N LEU A 163 -21.18 -21.43 -12.07
CA LEU A 163 -19.98 -20.85 -11.48
C LEU A 163 -20.27 -19.93 -10.28
N HIS A 164 -21.24 -19.02 -10.40
CA HIS A 164 -21.62 -18.07 -9.35
C HIS A 164 -22.61 -18.69 -8.39
N LEU A 165 -22.43 -18.42 -7.09
CA LEU A 165 -23.28 -18.98 -6.05
C LEU A 165 -24.72 -18.45 -6.14
N SER A 166 -25.68 -19.35 -5.98
CA SER A 166 -27.08 -19.03 -5.70
C SER A 166 -27.25 -18.56 -4.25
N GLU A 167 -28.49 -18.24 -3.88
CA GLU A 167 -28.87 -18.01 -2.49
C GLU A 167 -28.54 -19.23 -1.62
N GLU A 168 -28.90 -20.42 -2.06
CA GLU A 168 -28.62 -21.67 -1.36
C GLU A 168 -27.12 -21.95 -1.25
N GLY A 169 -26.35 -21.72 -2.32
CA GLY A 169 -24.90 -21.84 -2.30
C GLY A 169 -24.26 -20.88 -1.29
N SER A 170 -24.77 -19.65 -1.21
CA SER A 170 -24.32 -18.63 -0.26
C SER A 170 -24.67 -19.00 1.18
N ASN A 171 -25.85 -19.58 1.43
CA ASN A 171 -26.26 -20.06 2.74
C ASN A 171 -25.31 -21.14 3.28
N ILE A 172 -24.86 -22.07 2.42
CA ILE A 172 -23.87 -23.09 2.81
C ILE A 172 -22.55 -22.43 3.23
N VAL A 173 -22.06 -21.42 2.48
CA VAL A 173 -20.83 -20.69 2.84
C VAL A 173 -20.95 -20.05 4.23
N VAL A 174 -22.06 -19.35 4.48
CA VAL A 174 -22.31 -18.68 5.76
C VAL A 174 -22.39 -19.69 6.90
N GLU A 175 -23.11 -20.80 6.72
CA GLU A 175 -23.21 -21.86 7.72
C GLU A 175 -21.84 -22.44 8.09
N GLU A 176 -20.98 -22.73 7.11
CA GLU A 176 -19.65 -23.27 7.38
C GLU A 176 -18.71 -22.25 8.04
N ILE A 177 -18.80 -20.97 7.68
CA ILE A 177 -18.06 -19.91 8.38
C ILE A 177 -18.50 -19.83 9.85
N LEU A 178 -19.81 -19.84 10.11
CA LEU A 178 -20.36 -19.79 11.47
C LEU A 178 -19.94 -21.01 12.30
N LYS A 179 -19.84 -22.21 11.71
CA LYS A 179 -19.29 -23.40 12.38
C LYS A 179 -17.86 -23.15 12.83
N VAL A 180 -17.00 -22.61 11.97
CA VAL A 180 -15.61 -22.27 12.33
C VAL A 180 -15.57 -21.24 13.46
N LEU A 181 -16.36 -20.17 13.38
CA LEU A 181 -16.42 -19.14 14.43
C LEU A 181 -16.86 -19.71 15.78
N LYS A 182 -17.78 -20.68 15.77
CA LYS A 182 -18.31 -21.33 16.96
C LYS A 182 -17.36 -22.36 17.58
N GLU A 183 -16.66 -23.13 16.75
CA GLU A 183 -15.81 -24.26 17.18
C GLU A 183 -14.35 -23.88 17.39
N ALA A 184 -13.91 -22.72 16.88
CA ALA A 184 -12.56 -22.27 17.08
C ALA A 184 -12.32 -21.84 18.53
N ASP A 185 -11.31 -22.44 19.16
CA ASP A 185 -10.81 -22.06 20.47
C ASP A 185 -9.94 -20.79 20.35
N TRP A 186 -10.60 -19.64 20.26
CA TRP A 186 -10.00 -18.32 20.08
C TRP A 186 -10.31 -17.43 21.28
N ASP A 187 -9.32 -16.66 21.74
CA ASP A 187 -9.48 -15.67 22.83
C ASP A 187 -9.15 -14.23 22.36
N PRO A 188 -10.13 -13.30 22.30
CA PRO A 188 -11.55 -13.50 22.58
C PRO A 188 -12.23 -14.34 21.49
N CYS A 189 -13.30 -15.03 21.86
CA CYS A 189 -14.13 -15.77 20.91
C CYS A 189 -14.89 -14.76 20.03
N LEU A 190 -14.89 -14.97 18.71
CA LEU A 190 -15.59 -14.08 17.76
C LEU A 190 -16.99 -14.55 17.41
N HIS A 191 -17.46 -15.62 18.05
CA HIS A 191 -18.85 -16.03 17.92
C HIS A 191 -19.75 -15.05 18.67
N TRP A 192 -20.72 -14.46 17.97
CA TRP A 192 -21.56 -13.37 18.49
C TRP A 192 -22.23 -13.67 19.84
N LYS A 193 -22.60 -14.92 20.13
CA LYS A 193 -23.20 -15.30 21.44
C LYS A 193 -22.21 -15.26 22.62
N ALA A 194 -20.91 -15.26 22.35
CA ALA A 194 -19.85 -15.24 23.36
C ALA A 194 -19.22 -13.85 23.51
N LEU A 195 -19.58 -12.90 22.64
CA LEU A 195 -19.12 -11.52 22.74
C LEU A 195 -19.90 -10.78 23.83
N PRO A 196 -19.24 -9.90 24.62
CA PRO A 196 -19.92 -9.04 25.57
C PRO A 196 -20.87 -8.08 24.85
N THR A 197 -22.04 -7.84 25.43
CA THR A 197 -22.99 -6.83 24.92
C THR A 197 -22.41 -5.44 25.12
N GLU A 198 -22.07 -4.74 24.01
CA GLU A 198 -21.41 -3.42 24.01
C GLU A 198 -22.27 -2.30 24.62
N PHE A 199 -23.60 -2.49 24.63
CA PHE A 199 -24.58 -1.58 25.24
C PHE A 199 -25.52 -2.40 26.14
N ALA A 200 -25.05 -2.77 27.33
CA ALA A 200 -25.84 -3.52 28.31
C ALA A 200 -26.78 -2.64 29.15
N GLU A 201 -26.81 -1.32 28.89
CA GLU A 201 -27.65 -0.36 29.58
C GLU A 201 -29.09 -0.41 29.05
N ASP A 202 -30.06 -0.29 29.95
CA ASP A 202 -31.48 -0.24 29.60
C ASP A 202 -31.77 0.98 28.69
N SER A 203 -32.23 0.74 27.47
CA SER A 203 -32.66 1.79 26.56
C SER A 203 -34.04 2.32 27.01
N PRO A 204 -34.26 3.65 27.14
CA PRO A 204 -35.57 4.21 27.46
C PRO A 204 -36.62 3.96 26.35
N TYR A 205 -36.21 3.39 25.22
CA TYR A 205 -37.06 3.05 24.09
C TYR A 205 -37.43 1.56 24.03
N ASP A 206 -36.82 0.71 24.87
CA ASP A 206 -37.11 -0.73 24.90
C ASP A 206 -38.33 -1.02 25.79
N LEU A 207 -39.08 -2.07 25.41
CA LEU A 207 -40.30 -2.46 26.13
C LEU A 207 -39.94 -2.91 27.55
N VAL A 208 -40.55 -2.28 28.55
CA VAL A 208 -40.32 -2.63 29.95
C VAL A 208 -40.83 -4.06 30.23
N SER A 209 -40.01 -4.87 30.89
CA SER A 209 -40.41 -6.20 31.34
C SER A 209 -41.65 -6.14 32.25
N SER A 210 -42.39 -7.24 32.34
CA SER A 210 -43.64 -7.29 33.10
C SER A 210 -43.48 -7.00 34.60
N SER A 211 -42.26 -7.05 35.16
CA SER A 211 -41.97 -6.67 36.54
C SER A 211 -41.66 -5.17 36.72
N GLY A 212 -41.43 -4.40 35.65
CA GLY A 212 -41.16 -2.96 35.72
C GLY A 212 -39.71 -2.57 36.02
N ASP A 213 -38.85 -3.55 36.29
CA ASP A 213 -37.50 -3.30 36.86
C ASP A 213 -36.35 -3.39 35.85
N ALA A 214 -36.64 -3.77 34.60
CA ALA A 214 -35.67 -3.92 33.51
C ALA A 214 -36.36 -3.79 32.14
N THR A 215 -35.61 -3.41 31.11
CA THR A 215 -36.11 -3.39 29.72
C THR A 215 -35.86 -4.73 29.02
N LEU A 216 -36.77 -5.15 28.16
CA LEU A 216 -36.61 -6.34 27.33
C LEU A 216 -35.67 -6.00 26.18
N ALA A 217 -34.37 -6.19 26.38
CA ALA A 217 -33.40 -6.16 25.30
C ALA A 217 -33.81 -7.22 24.27
N HIS A 218 -34.36 -6.80 23.13
CA HIS A 218 -34.63 -7.71 22.03
C HIS A 218 -33.31 -8.36 21.64
N GLN A 219 -33.24 -9.69 21.73
CA GLN A 219 -32.23 -10.48 21.01
C GLN A 219 -32.28 -10.01 19.55
N LEU A 220 -31.28 -9.21 19.14
CA LEU A 220 -31.08 -8.83 17.76
C LEU A 220 -30.88 -10.13 16.97
N SER A 221 -31.95 -10.64 16.37
CA SER A 221 -31.83 -11.56 15.25
C SER A 221 -31.20 -10.74 14.14
N ILE A 222 -29.88 -10.88 13.96
CA ILE A 222 -29.18 -10.28 12.83
C ILE A 222 -29.75 -10.91 11.56
N SER A 223 -30.69 -10.23 10.92
CA SER A 223 -31.17 -10.59 9.58
C SER A 223 -30.19 -10.00 8.57
N TRP A 224 -29.49 -10.86 7.84
CA TRP A 224 -28.64 -10.44 6.73
C TRP A 224 -29.53 -10.10 5.53
N SER A 225 -29.64 -8.82 5.18
CA SER A 225 -30.27 -8.38 3.93
C SER A 225 -29.21 -8.20 2.84
N CYS A 226 -29.21 -9.08 1.84
CA CYS A 226 -28.36 -9.00 0.66
C CYS A 226 -29.00 -8.04 -0.36
N ILE A 227 -28.36 -6.90 -0.66
CA ILE A 227 -28.87 -5.94 -1.66
C ILE A 227 -28.08 -6.14 -2.96
N TRP A 228 -28.74 -6.64 -4.00
CA TRP A 228 -28.21 -6.70 -5.36
C TRP A 228 -28.64 -5.45 -6.14
N MET A 229 -27.68 -4.70 -6.72
CA MET A 229 -28.00 -3.70 -7.73
C MET A 229 -28.06 -4.38 -9.11
N GLU A 230 -29.27 -4.67 -9.58
CA GLU A 230 -29.50 -4.97 -10.99
C GLU A 230 -29.25 -3.72 -11.84
N ARG A 231 -28.31 -3.78 -12.79
CA ARG A 231 -28.26 -2.81 -13.90
C ARG A 231 -29.41 -3.11 -14.84
N ASN A 232 -30.55 -2.44 -14.65
CA ASN A 232 -31.59 -2.40 -15.67
C ASN A 232 -31.14 -1.54 -16.86
N ALA A 233 -31.04 -2.19 -18.02
CA ALA A 233 -30.99 -1.53 -19.31
C ALA A 233 -32.36 -0.87 -19.62
N ASN A 234 -32.31 0.33 -20.19
CA ASN A 234 -33.42 1.12 -20.76
C ASN A 234 -34.54 1.58 -19.81
N GLN A 235 -34.60 2.89 -19.51
CA GLN A 235 -35.68 3.77 -19.98
C GLN A 235 -35.45 5.26 -19.59
N SER A 236 -36.19 6.11 -20.31
CA SER A 236 -35.98 7.52 -20.63
C SER A 236 -36.54 8.57 -19.66
N ARG A 237 -35.92 9.77 -19.70
CA ARG A 237 -36.47 11.16 -19.55
C ARG A 237 -37.07 11.63 -18.20
N SER A 238 -36.43 12.63 -17.57
CA SER A 238 -36.93 13.99 -17.18
C SER A 238 -36.24 14.57 -15.90
N PRO A 239 -36.20 15.92 -15.69
CA PRO A 239 -35.14 16.64 -14.93
C PRO A 239 -35.47 16.93 -13.43
N PRO A 240 -34.55 17.54 -12.64
CA PRO A 240 -34.49 17.39 -11.18
C PRO A 240 -35.24 18.50 -10.41
N ILE A 241 -35.66 18.19 -9.18
CA ILE A 241 -36.06 19.20 -8.16
C ILE A 241 -35.28 18.92 -6.86
N PRO A 242 -34.73 19.95 -6.19
CA PRO A 242 -33.70 19.82 -5.15
C PRO A 242 -34.28 19.83 -3.73
N LEU A 243 -33.59 19.23 -2.75
CA LEU A 243 -33.75 19.56 -1.32
C LEU A 243 -32.43 19.29 -0.57
N ASN A 244 -31.99 20.32 0.15
CA ASN A 244 -30.77 20.41 0.95
C ASN A 244 -30.93 19.70 2.33
N PRO A 245 -29.85 19.60 3.13
CA PRO A 245 -29.59 18.48 4.05
C PRO A 245 -30.12 18.67 5.48
N ILE A 246 -30.27 17.56 6.22
CA ILE A 246 -30.40 17.54 7.69
C ILE A 246 -29.40 16.48 8.25
N PRO A 247 -28.73 16.73 9.40
CA PRO A 247 -27.47 16.09 9.79
C PRO A 247 -27.64 14.92 10.78
N MET A 248 -26.48 14.36 11.19
CA MET A 248 -26.22 13.37 12.28
C MET A 248 -26.20 11.91 11.81
N ALA A 249 -25.31 11.01 12.26
CA ALA A 249 -24.38 11.02 13.37
C ALA A 249 -23.09 10.25 13.01
N SER A 250 -22.01 10.59 13.71
CA SER A 250 -20.84 9.74 13.88
C SER A 250 -21.26 8.37 14.43
N ASP A 251 -20.64 7.30 13.93
CA ASP A 251 -19.91 6.31 14.73
C ASP A 251 -19.42 5.19 13.79
N GLY A 252 -18.11 5.01 13.76
CA GLY A 252 -17.42 4.19 12.77
C GLY A 252 -17.45 2.71 13.11
N THR A 253 -18.28 1.94 12.41
CA THR A 253 -18.09 0.48 12.24
C THR A 253 -18.43 0.11 10.79
N GLY A 254 -17.43 0.12 9.92
CA GLY A 254 -17.60 -0.18 8.49
C GLY A 254 -17.08 -1.56 8.12
N VAL A 255 -17.95 -2.47 7.67
CA VAL A 255 -17.56 -3.63 6.86
C VAL A 255 -17.23 -3.11 5.45
N VAL A 256 -16.04 -3.41 4.94
CA VAL A 256 -15.63 -3.01 3.58
C VAL A 256 -15.64 -4.24 2.67
N ALA A 257 -16.54 -4.24 1.68
CA ALA A 257 -16.52 -5.18 0.55
C ALA A 257 -16.00 -4.45 -0.69
N LEU A 258 -14.95 -4.97 -1.33
CA LEU A 258 -14.36 -4.42 -2.56
C LEU A 258 -14.62 -5.36 -3.74
N TYR A 259 -15.44 -4.92 -4.71
CA TYR A 259 -15.61 -5.57 -6.02
C TYR A 259 -14.92 -4.72 -7.11
N GLY A 260 -14.12 -5.34 -7.98
CA GLY A 260 -13.44 -4.66 -9.09
C GLY A 260 -13.65 -5.36 -10.42
N GLY A 261 -14.36 -4.70 -11.35
CA GLY A 261 -14.50 -5.10 -12.76
C GLY A 261 -13.41 -4.48 -13.62
N GLY A 262 -12.77 -5.27 -14.49
CA GLY A 262 -11.74 -4.82 -15.41
C GLY A 262 -12.27 -4.40 -16.77
N SER A 263 -11.59 -3.43 -17.40
CA SER A 263 -11.49 -3.33 -18.86
C SER A 263 -10.32 -2.43 -19.25
N GLY A 264 -9.55 -2.84 -20.27
CA GLY A 264 -8.74 -1.91 -21.06
C GLY A 264 -7.29 -2.30 -21.35
N ASN A 265 -7.12 -3.22 -22.31
CA ASN A 265 -6.01 -3.37 -23.27
C ASN A 265 -4.65 -2.70 -22.98
N ASN A 266 -3.60 -3.52 -22.89
CA ASN A 266 -2.30 -3.16 -23.46
C ASN A 266 -1.57 -4.39 -24.03
N LYS A 267 -1.26 -4.33 -25.34
CA LYS A 267 -0.51 -5.35 -26.09
C LYS A 267 0.96 -5.31 -25.68
N VAL A 268 1.52 -6.44 -25.27
CA VAL A 268 2.97 -6.60 -25.05
C VAL A 268 3.53 -7.60 -26.08
N LYS A 269 4.60 -7.20 -26.78
CA LYS A 269 5.35 -8.03 -27.74
C LYS A 269 6.19 -9.07 -26.99
N VAL A 270 6.11 -10.31 -27.46
CA VAL A 270 6.90 -11.47 -27.00
C VAL A 270 8.33 -11.39 -27.55
N VAL A 271 9.33 -11.67 -26.71
CA VAL A 271 10.71 -11.96 -27.14
C VAL A 271 11.08 -13.36 -26.64
N ASP A 272 11.65 -14.14 -27.54
CA ASP A 272 11.84 -15.59 -27.45
C ASP A 272 12.86 -16.02 -26.36
N ALA A 273 12.58 -17.14 -25.69
CA ALA A 273 13.31 -17.60 -24.52
C ALA A 273 14.44 -18.57 -24.90
N SER A 274 15.65 -18.03 -25.15
CA SER A 274 16.86 -18.85 -25.13
C SER A 274 18.10 -18.05 -24.70
N SER A 275 18.28 -17.85 -23.39
CA SER A 275 19.57 -17.83 -22.65
C SER A 275 19.38 -17.22 -21.24
N LYS A 276 20.06 -17.81 -20.24
CA LYS A 276 19.91 -17.55 -18.81
C LYS A 276 20.43 -16.18 -18.35
N ALA A 277 19.64 -15.48 -17.52
CA ALA A 277 20.06 -14.56 -16.46
C ALA A 277 18.98 -14.55 -15.34
N PRO A 278 19.31 -14.26 -14.06
CA PRO A 278 18.29 -14.09 -13.03
C PRO A 278 17.34 -12.95 -13.44
N ALA A 279 16.03 -13.19 -13.45
CA ALA A 279 15.05 -12.22 -13.95
C ALA A 279 15.21 -10.86 -13.26
N ALA A 280 15.32 -9.78 -14.06
CA ALA A 280 15.37 -8.41 -13.57
C ALA A 280 14.10 -8.08 -12.77
N ALA A 281 14.24 -7.34 -11.67
CA ALA A 281 13.09 -6.91 -10.88
C ALA A 281 12.21 -5.98 -11.73
N THR A 282 10.93 -6.30 -11.88
CA THR A 282 9.99 -5.49 -12.66
C THR A 282 9.77 -4.13 -11.99
N PHE A 283 9.48 -3.09 -12.79
CA PHE A 283 9.26 -1.74 -12.26
C PHE A 283 8.14 -1.70 -11.19
N SER A 284 7.10 -2.51 -11.35
CA SER A 284 6.01 -2.64 -10.38
C SER A 284 6.46 -3.20 -9.03
N VAL A 285 7.41 -4.15 -9.00
CA VAL A 285 7.99 -4.66 -7.74
C VAL A 285 8.77 -3.55 -7.02
N LYS A 286 9.55 -2.75 -7.75
CA LYS A 286 10.29 -1.62 -7.19
C LYS A 286 9.36 -0.57 -6.55
N VAL A 287 8.26 -0.25 -7.23
CA VAL A 287 7.24 0.67 -6.71
C VAL A 287 6.54 0.10 -5.49
N GLY A 288 6.22 -1.20 -5.49
CA GLY A 288 5.61 -1.89 -4.35
C GLY A 288 6.50 -1.89 -3.10
N LEU A 289 7.80 -2.12 -3.26
CA LEU A 289 8.77 -2.00 -2.16
C LEU A 289 8.75 -0.59 -1.54
N ALA A 290 8.77 0.45 -2.38
CA ALA A 290 8.74 1.84 -1.90
C ALA A 290 7.43 2.20 -1.17
N GLN A 291 6.30 1.56 -1.54
CA GLN A 291 5.02 1.75 -0.85
C GLN A 291 5.05 1.29 0.61
N MET A 292 5.89 0.31 0.97
CA MET A 292 6.02 -0.17 2.34
C MET A 292 6.60 0.87 3.30
N LEU A 293 7.21 1.95 2.79
CA LEU A 293 7.80 3.01 3.62
C LEU A 293 6.80 4.09 4.04
N ARG A 294 5.57 4.07 3.49
CA ARG A 294 4.54 5.10 3.73
C ARG A 294 4.25 5.30 5.21
N GLY A 295 4.02 6.55 5.59
CA GLY A 295 3.81 6.97 6.97
C GLY A 295 5.06 6.92 7.84
N GLY A 296 6.23 6.70 7.24
CA GLY A 296 7.49 6.57 7.97
C GLY A 296 8.43 7.76 7.84
N VAL A 297 9.49 7.72 8.64
CA VAL A 297 10.61 8.67 8.63
C VAL A 297 11.86 7.96 8.15
N ILE A 298 12.55 8.56 7.18
CA ILE A 298 13.86 8.09 6.71
C ILE A 298 14.93 9.02 7.26
N MET A 299 15.92 8.48 7.97
CA MET A 299 16.92 9.29 8.70
C MET A 299 18.30 9.23 8.05
N ASP A 300 18.93 10.38 7.77
CA ASP A 300 20.34 10.41 7.34
C ASP A 300 21.26 10.06 8.52
N VAL A 301 22.17 9.11 8.32
CA VAL A 301 23.09 8.61 9.35
C VAL A 301 24.51 8.53 8.81
N VAL A 302 25.50 8.86 9.66
CA VAL A 302 26.93 8.83 9.30
C VAL A 302 27.75 7.79 10.07
N THR A 303 27.15 7.14 11.08
CA THR A 303 27.79 6.05 11.82
C THR A 303 26.78 4.92 12.13
N PRO A 304 27.27 3.69 12.40
CA PRO A 304 26.43 2.58 12.86
C PRO A 304 25.62 2.90 14.13
N GLU A 305 26.16 3.70 15.05
CA GLU A 305 25.49 4.10 16.29
C GLU A 305 24.28 5.00 16.00
N GLN A 306 24.43 5.94 15.06
CA GLN A 306 23.31 6.77 14.61
C GLN A 306 22.23 5.93 13.91
N ALA A 307 22.63 4.91 13.17
CA ALA A 307 21.70 3.97 12.53
C ALA A 307 20.86 3.21 13.56
N ARG A 308 21.49 2.66 14.63
CA ARG A 308 20.77 2.01 15.72
C ARG A 308 19.81 2.95 16.44
N LEU A 309 20.26 4.18 16.73
CA LEU A 309 19.40 5.20 17.34
C LEU A 309 18.18 5.51 16.46
N ALA A 310 18.38 5.62 15.15
CA ALA A 310 17.29 5.85 14.20
C ALA A 310 16.30 4.68 14.17
N GLU A 311 16.78 3.44 14.15
CA GLU A 311 15.95 2.23 14.22
C GLU A 311 15.15 2.17 15.53
N GLU A 312 15.81 2.37 16.68
CA GLU A 312 15.18 2.41 18.00
C GLU A 312 14.15 3.55 18.14
N ALA A 313 14.35 4.65 17.42
CA ALA A 313 13.41 5.76 17.38
C ALA A 313 12.17 5.47 16.51
N GLY A 314 12.18 4.41 15.71
CA GLY A 314 11.09 4.01 14.82
C GLY A 314 11.22 4.55 13.37
N ALA A 315 12.44 4.83 12.91
CA ALA A 315 12.66 5.12 11.50
C ALA A 315 12.25 3.93 10.61
N CYS A 316 11.62 4.18 9.46
CA CYS A 316 11.25 3.12 8.54
C CYS A 316 12.40 2.68 7.62
N ALA A 317 13.44 3.53 7.50
CA ALA A 317 14.70 3.24 6.83
C ALA A 317 15.77 4.26 7.26
N VAL A 318 17.03 3.97 6.97
CA VAL A 318 18.15 4.91 7.15
C VAL A 318 18.85 5.20 5.83
N MET A 319 19.40 6.40 5.70
CA MET A 319 20.17 6.85 4.55
C MET A 319 21.64 7.02 4.95
N ALA A 320 22.48 6.10 4.49
CA ALA A 320 23.91 6.07 4.79
C ALA A 320 24.68 7.12 3.96
N LEU A 321 25.48 7.94 4.64
CA LEU A 321 26.33 8.95 4.03
C LEU A 321 27.51 9.35 4.91
N GLU A 322 28.63 9.76 4.31
CA GLU A 322 29.82 10.20 5.06
C GLU A 322 29.63 11.51 5.83
N ARG A 323 28.83 12.43 5.27
CA ARG A 323 28.64 13.79 5.80
C ARG A 323 27.21 14.23 5.61
N VAL A 324 26.54 14.64 6.69
CA VAL A 324 25.17 15.16 6.61
C VAL A 324 25.10 16.41 5.72
N PRO A 325 23.94 16.72 5.10
CA PRO A 325 23.83 17.85 4.16
C PRO A 325 24.31 19.20 4.71
N ALA A 326 24.12 19.48 5.99
CA ALA A 326 24.65 20.70 6.63
C ALA A 326 26.19 20.75 6.62
N ASP A 327 26.86 19.61 6.82
CA ASP A 327 28.33 19.53 6.78
C ASP A 327 28.87 19.62 5.35
N ILE A 328 28.17 19.04 4.37
CA ILE A 328 28.52 19.19 2.94
C ILE A 328 28.51 20.67 2.56
N ARG A 329 27.53 21.44 3.02
CA ARG A 329 27.46 22.90 2.80
C ARG A 329 28.61 23.64 3.47
N ALA A 330 28.86 23.34 4.74
CA ALA A 330 29.86 24.06 5.53
C ALA A 330 31.29 23.83 5.04
N GLN A 331 31.60 22.60 4.62
CA GLN A 331 32.95 22.20 4.21
C GLN A 331 33.20 22.43 2.71
N GLY A 332 32.14 22.45 1.91
CA GLY A 332 32.24 22.54 0.45
C GLY A 332 32.96 21.34 -0.17
N GLY A 333 33.52 21.57 -1.37
CA GLY A 333 34.21 20.56 -2.16
C GLY A 333 33.28 19.62 -2.92
N VAL A 334 33.86 18.54 -3.48
CA VAL A 334 33.12 17.55 -4.25
C VAL A 334 32.55 16.48 -3.32
N ALA A 335 31.22 16.43 -3.21
CA ALA A 335 30.52 15.38 -2.46
C ALA A 335 30.20 14.20 -3.39
N ARG A 336 30.55 12.98 -2.98
CA ARG A 336 30.48 11.74 -3.78
C ARG A 336 29.67 10.65 -3.05
N MET A 337 29.49 9.50 -3.71
CA MET A 337 29.03 8.27 -3.05
C MET A 337 29.92 7.96 -1.83
N SER A 338 29.32 7.50 -0.75
CA SER A 338 30.01 7.15 0.49
C SER A 338 30.78 5.84 0.38
N ASP A 339 31.83 5.71 1.19
CA ASP A 339 32.64 4.51 1.27
C ASP A 339 31.78 3.22 1.44
N PRO A 340 31.97 2.21 0.57
CA PRO A 340 31.25 0.94 0.68
C PRO A 340 31.45 0.20 2.02
N GLY A 341 32.58 0.39 2.70
CA GLY A 341 32.85 -0.16 4.03
C GLY A 341 31.87 0.43 5.06
N LEU A 342 31.76 1.75 5.10
CA LEU A 342 30.79 2.47 5.96
C LEU A 342 29.35 1.99 5.73
N ILE A 343 28.95 1.86 4.46
CA ILE A 343 27.59 1.38 4.13
C ILE A 343 27.37 -0.04 4.66
N ARG A 344 28.34 -0.94 4.51
CA ARG A 344 28.26 -2.31 5.05
C ARG A 344 28.21 -2.34 6.57
N ASP A 345 28.94 -1.46 7.25
CA ASP A 345 28.91 -1.33 8.71
C ASP A 345 27.52 -0.89 9.21
N ILE A 346 26.94 0.13 8.57
CA ILE A 346 25.57 0.58 8.88
C ILE A 346 24.56 -0.54 8.61
N LYS A 347 24.65 -1.22 7.46
CA LYS A 347 23.77 -2.36 7.13
C LYS A 347 23.84 -3.51 8.13
N ARG A 348 25.01 -3.78 8.70
CA ARG A 348 25.15 -4.83 9.75
C ARG A 348 24.59 -4.39 11.09
N ALA A 349 24.42 -3.09 11.31
CA ALA A 349 24.02 -2.55 12.60
C ALA A 349 22.50 -2.47 12.79
N VAL A 350 21.71 -2.52 11.71
CA VAL A 350 20.25 -2.36 11.74
C VAL A 350 19.53 -3.42 10.91
N THR A 351 18.24 -3.64 11.20
CA THR A 351 17.36 -4.56 10.45
C THR A 351 16.43 -3.84 9.48
N ILE A 352 16.20 -2.54 9.67
CA ILE A 352 15.46 -1.69 8.73
C ILE A 352 16.24 -1.45 7.42
N PRO A 353 15.54 -1.18 6.29
CA PRO A 353 16.17 -0.91 5.00
C PRO A 353 17.24 0.19 5.06
N VAL A 354 18.33 0.00 4.32
CA VAL A 354 19.44 0.97 4.19
C VAL A 354 19.51 1.51 2.78
N MET A 355 19.38 2.82 2.67
CA MET A 355 19.54 3.60 1.45
C MET A 355 20.93 4.21 1.37
N ALA A 356 21.40 4.51 0.16
CA ALA A 356 22.63 5.27 -0.05
C ALA A 356 22.52 6.22 -1.23
N LYS A 357 23.35 7.28 -1.26
CA LYS A 357 23.32 8.31 -2.30
C LYS A 357 24.32 8.05 -3.42
N ALA A 358 23.88 8.26 -4.65
CA ALA A 358 24.73 8.36 -5.84
C ALA A 358 24.60 9.77 -6.45
N ARG A 359 25.66 10.25 -7.09
CA ARG A 359 25.64 11.52 -7.84
C ARG A 359 24.72 11.40 -9.06
N ILE A 360 24.07 12.51 -9.41
CA ILE A 360 23.25 12.60 -10.63
C ILE A 360 24.08 12.18 -11.85
N GLY A 361 23.53 11.25 -12.63
CA GLY A 361 24.15 10.69 -13.83
C GLY A 361 25.25 9.66 -13.60
N HIS A 362 25.71 9.46 -12.35
CA HIS A 362 26.83 8.57 -12.05
C HIS A 362 26.42 7.09 -11.95
N PHE A 363 26.02 6.49 -13.07
CA PHE A 363 25.52 5.10 -13.09
C PHE A 363 26.51 4.07 -12.50
N VAL A 364 27.81 4.31 -12.55
CA VAL A 364 28.82 3.43 -11.94
C VAL A 364 28.78 3.46 -10.40
N GLU A 365 28.43 4.60 -9.79
CA GLU A 365 28.25 4.66 -8.33
C GLU A 365 27.04 3.82 -7.95
N ALA A 366 25.94 3.93 -8.71
CA ALA A 366 24.76 3.10 -8.49
C ALA A 366 25.04 1.60 -8.70
N GLN A 367 25.89 1.21 -9.66
CA GLN A 367 26.31 -0.19 -9.84
C GLN A 367 27.07 -0.71 -8.62
N ILE A 368 27.95 0.11 -8.03
CA ILE A 368 28.67 -0.23 -6.80
C ILE A 368 27.69 -0.38 -5.64
N LEU A 369 26.74 0.55 -5.48
CA LEU A 369 25.73 0.49 -4.41
C LEU A 369 24.84 -0.75 -4.53
N GLU A 370 24.41 -1.10 -5.75
CA GLU A 370 23.66 -2.35 -6.00
C GLU A 370 24.49 -3.59 -5.66
N ALA A 371 25.79 -3.60 -5.98
CA ALA A 371 26.69 -4.69 -5.62
C ALA A 371 26.98 -4.78 -4.10
N VAL A 372 26.97 -3.65 -3.39
CA VAL A 372 26.98 -3.61 -1.92
C VAL A 372 25.66 -4.14 -1.35
N GLY A 373 24.60 -4.13 -2.16
CA GLY A 373 23.29 -4.67 -1.86
C GLY A 373 22.40 -3.69 -1.10
N VAL A 374 22.58 -2.38 -1.25
CA VAL A 374 21.68 -1.40 -0.61
C VAL A 374 20.23 -1.62 -1.05
N ASP A 375 19.29 -1.29 -0.17
CA ASP A 375 17.86 -1.54 -0.42
C ASP A 375 17.26 -0.51 -1.38
N TYR A 376 17.79 0.73 -1.35
CA TYR A 376 17.42 1.82 -2.27
C TYR A 376 18.64 2.67 -2.62
N VAL A 377 18.63 3.24 -3.83
CA VAL A 377 19.60 4.26 -4.27
C VAL A 377 18.90 5.61 -4.42
N ASP A 378 19.40 6.64 -3.75
CA ASP A 378 18.95 8.03 -3.95
C ASP A 378 19.90 8.73 -4.93
N GLU A 379 19.44 8.94 -6.16
CA GLU A 379 20.15 9.78 -7.13
C GLU A 379 19.92 11.24 -6.74
N SER A 380 20.93 11.83 -6.09
CA SER A 380 20.72 12.98 -5.22
C SER A 380 21.47 14.23 -5.66
N GLU A 381 20.74 15.32 -5.81
CA GLU A 381 21.21 16.68 -6.09
C GLU A 381 22.02 17.31 -4.96
N VAL A 382 21.98 16.70 -3.77
CA VAL A 382 22.76 17.15 -2.60
C VAL A 382 24.25 16.85 -2.83
N LEU A 383 24.56 15.75 -3.54
CA LEU A 383 25.91 15.46 -3.99
C LEU A 383 26.26 16.31 -5.22
N THR A 384 27.54 16.42 -5.55
CA THR A 384 27.98 17.14 -6.74
C THR A 384 27.57 16.34 -7.99
N PRO A 385 26.79 16.87 -8.95
CA PRO A 385 26.43 16.14 -10.16
C PRO A 385 27.65 15.60 -10.91
N ALA A 386 27.51 14.41 -11.53
CA ALA A 386 28.55 13.83 -12.37
C ALA A 386 28.27 14.00 -13.86
N ASP A 387 26.99 14.07 -14.23
CA ASP A 387 26.49 14.43 -15.55
C ASP A 387 25.42 15.52 -15.34
N ASP A 388 25.56 16.62 -16.06
CA ASP A 388 24.68 17.80 -15.99
C ASP A 388 23.54 17.74 -17.02
N ALA A 389 23.58 16.79 -17.97
CA ALA A 389 22.60 16.63 -19.02
C ALA A 389 21.72 15.37 -18.85
N HIS A 390 22.26 14.31 -18.23
CA HIS A 390 21.59 13.01 -18.17
C HIS A 390 21.54 12.43 -16.76
N HIS A 391 20.34 12.03 -16.34
CA HIS A 391 20.18 11.20 -15.16
C HIS A 391 20.44 9.73 -15.48
N ILE A 392 20.65 8.92 -14.44
CA ILE A 392 20.84 7.47 -14.57
C ILE A 392 19.60 6.84 -15.24
N ASN A 393 19.83 5.92 -16.18
CA ASN A 393 18.78 5.02 -16.66
C ASN A 393 18.52 3.93 -15.61
N LYS A 394 17.54 4.19 -14.74
CA LYS A 394 17.24 3.40 -13.54
C LYS A 394 16.55 2.06 -13.85
N HIS A 395 16.08 1.88 -15.10
CA HIS A 395 15.56 0.60 -15.58
C HIS A 395 16.62 -0.49 -15.69
N ASN A 396 17.90 -0.12 -15.84
CA ASN A 396 19.02 -1.06 -15.96
C ASN A 396 19.42 -1.73 -14.64
N PHE A 397 18.79 -1.34 -13.54
CA PHE A 397 19.11 -1.80 -12.19
C PHE A 397 17.97 -2.66 -11.65
N ARG A 398 18.24 -3.49 -10.65
CA ARG A 398 17.24 -4.21 -9.85
C ARG A 398 16.85 -3.42 -8.62
N VAL A 399 17.80 -2.72 -8.00
CA VAL A 399 17.56 -1.85 -6.84
C VAL A 399 16.59 -0.70 -7.20
N PRO A 400 15.59 -0.38 -6.34
CA PRO A 400 14.72 0.78 -6.53
C PRO A 400 15.47 2.10 -6.34
N PHE A 401 15.05 3.12 -7.10
CA PHE A 401 15.63 4.46 -7.03
C PHE A 401 14.67 5.49 -6.46
N VAL A 402 15.23 6.40 -5.68
CA VAL A 402 14.62 7.63 -5.17
C VAL A 402 15.20 8.81 -5.95
N CYS A 403 14.37 9.75 -6.38
CA CYS A 403 14.82 10.99 -7.02
C CYS A 403 14.12 12.23 -6.43
N GLY A 404 14.83 13.35 -6.43
CA GLY A 404 14.30 14.66 -6.05
C GLY A 404 13.47 15.32 -7.16
N CYS A 405 12.43 16.07 -6.80
CA CYS A 405 11.69 16.95 -7.72
C CYS A 405 11.28 18.27 -7.05
N ARG A 406 11.01 19.29 -7.88
CA ARG A 406 10.45 20.59 -7.49
C ARG A 406 9.03 20.80 -7.99
N ASP A 407 8.68 20.18 -9.11
CA ASP A 407 7.39 20.29 -9.78
C ASP A 407 6.94 18.95 -10.39
N LEU A 408 5.72 18.90 -10.93
CA LEU A 408 5.13 17.69 -11.50
C LEU A 408 5.89 17.21 -12.75
N GLY A 409 6.39 18.13 -13.58
CA GLY A 409 7.12 17.78 -14.79
C GLY A 409 8.41 17.03 -14.47
N GLU A 410 9.19 17.57 -13.54
CA GLU A 410 10.41 16.95 -13.05
C GLU A 410 10.14 15.58 -12.43
N ALA A 411 9.10 15.46 -11.58
CA ALA A 411 8.72 14.18 -10.99
C ALA A 411 8.43 13.11 -12.05
N LEU A 412 7.62 13.42 -13.06
CA LEU A 412 7.23 12.46 -14.10
C LEU A 412 8.40 12.09 -15.03
N ARG A 413 9.34 13.01 -15.30
CA ARG A 413 10.59 12.68 -16.02
C ARG A 413 11.42 11.66 -15.23
N ARG A 414 11.61 11.87 -13.92
CA ARG A 414 12.35 10.91 -13.07
C ARG A 414 11.67 9.55 -13.00
N VAL A 415 10.34 9.51 -12.89
CA VAL A 415 9.56 8.25 -12.94
C VAL A 415 9.77 7.54 -14.28
N ARG A 416 9.76 8.28 -15.39
CA ARG A 416 9.98 7.70 -16.73
C ARG A 416 11.36 7.08 -16.90
N GLU A 417 12.38 7.66 -16.28
CA GLU A 417 13.73 7.14 -16.21
C GLU A 417 13.88 5.93 -15.29
N GLY A 418 12.85 5.60 -14.51
CA GLY A 418 12.78 4.40 -13.66
C GLY A 418 12.86 4.67 -12.15
N ALA A 419 12.64 5.91 -11.70
CA ALA A 419 12.49 6.20 -10.26
C ALA A 419 11.22 5.52 -9.72
N ALA A 420 11.39 4.73 -8.65
CA ALA A 420 10.29 4.03 -7.97
C ALA A 420 9.71 4.84 -6.80
N MET A 421 10.37 5.93 -6.44
CA MET A 421 10.04 6.82 -5.34
C MET A 421 10.46 8.25 -5.69
N ILE A 422 9.64 9.23 -5.31
CA ILE A 422 9.94 10.65 -5.47
C ILE A 422 10.02 11.30 -4.09
N ARG A 423 10.92 12.27 -3.94
CA ARG A 423 10.97 13.17 -2.79
C ARG A 423 11.04 14.62 -3.26
N THR A 424 10.59 15.57 -2.43
CA THR A 424 10.95 16.97 -2.70
C THR A 424 12.44 17.18 -2.58
N LYS A 425 13.00 18.15 -3.30
CA LYS A 425 14.39 18.57 -3.07
C LYS A 425 14.53 19.39 -1.79
N GLY A 426 13.64 20.37 -1.64
CA GLY A 426 13.72 21.39 -0.60
C GLY A 426 15.07 22.11 -0.65
N GLU A 427 15.56 22.59 0.48
CA GLU A 427 16.96 23.03 0.58
C GLU A 427 17.64 22.26 1.73
N ALA A 428 18.15 21.07 1.38
CA ALA A 428 18.78 20.15 2.33
C ALA A 428 19.90 20.83 3.11
N GLY A 429 19.96 20.64 4.43
CA GLY A 429 21.00 21.20 5.31
C GLY A 429 20.74 22.62 5.84
N THR A 430 19.67 23.29 5.41
CA THR A 430 19.37 24.67 5.88
C THR A 430 18.46 24.73 7.11
N GLY A 431 17.79 23.64 7.47
CA GLY A 431 16.78 23.64 8.55
C GLY A 431 15.56 24.51 8.27
N ASN A 432 15.34 24.92 7.00
CA ASN A 432 14.20 25.73 6.60
C ASN A 432 13.28 24.97 5.63
N VAL A 433 12.08 24.65 6.08
CA VAL A 433 11.09 23.82 5.35
C VAL A 433 10.43 24.54 4.15
N VAL A 434 10.61 25.85 3.99
CA VAL A 434 9.85 26.67 3.02
C VAL A 434 9.94 26.16 1.58
N GLU A 435 11.10 25.68 1.14
CA GLU A 435 11.30 25.16 -0.21
C GLU A 435 10.62 23.79 -0.38
N ALA A 436 10.68 22.92 0.62
CA ALA A 436 9.95 21.65 0.60
C ALA A 436 8.44 21.91 0.51
N VAL A 437 7.91 22.85 1.30
CA VAL A 437 6.50 23.28 1.22
C VAL A 437 6.16 23.80 -0.17
N ARG A 438 7.01 24.65 -0.77
CA ARG A 438 6.81 25.16 -2.14
C ARG A 438 6.72 24.03 -3.16
N HIS A 439 7.65 23.08 -3.12
CA HIS A 439 7.68 21.95 -4.04
C HIS A 439 6.45 21.03 -3.89
N VAL A 440 6.06 20.68 -2.66
CA VAL A 440 4.85 19.87 -2.42
C VAL A 440 3.61 20.59 -2.95
N ARG A 441 3.49 21.89 -2.67
CA ARG A 441 2.34 22.68 -3.14
C ARG A 441 2.31 22.77 -4.66
N SER A 442 3.46 22.87 -5.33
CA SER A 442 3.54 22.84 -6.80
C SER A 442 3.02 21.50 -7.33
N VAL A 443 3.62 20.39 -6.90
CA VAL A 443 3.25 19.03 -7.37
C VAL A 443 1.78 18.75 -7.09
N MET A 444 1.31 18.95 -5.85
CA MET A 444 -0.06 18.63 -5.46
C MET A 444 -1.08 19.60 -6.07
N GLY A 445 -0.69 20.87 -6.30
CA GLY A 445 -1.51 21.84 -7.02
C GLY A 445 -1.72 21.44 -8.48
N ASP A 446 -0.64 21.08 -9.15
CA ASP A 446 -0.65 20.59 -10.53
C ASP A 446 -1.47 19.30 -10.68
N VAL A 447 -1.31 18.33 -9.77
CA VAL A 447 -2.11 17.10 -9.77
C VAL A 447 -3.60 17.38 -9.62
N ARG A 448 -4.00 18.30 -8.71
CA ARG A 448 -5.42 18.68 -8.55
C ARG A 448 -5.97 19.38 -9.78
N ALA A 449 -5.19 20.27 -10.40
CA ALA A 449 -5.58 20.95 -11.63
C ALA A 449 -5.74 19.94 -12.78
N LEU A 450 -4.76 19.05 -12.96
CA LEU A 450 -4.74 18.02 -13.99
C LEU A 450 -5.92 17.04 -13.85
N ARG A 451 -6.26 16.64 -12.62
CA ARG A 451 -7.40 15.73 -12.34
C ARG A 451 -8.71 16.26 -12.94
N ASN A 452 -8.93 17.58 -12.86
CA ASN A 452 -10.17 18.22 -13.32
C ASN A 452 -10.06 18.85 -14.73
N MET A 453 -8.89 18.78 -15.36
CA MET A 453 -8.65 19.31 -16.72
C MET A 453 -9.47 18.57 -17.77
N ASP A 454 -9.87 19.23 -18.86
CA ASP A 454 -10.48 18.52 -20.00
C ASP A 454 -9.44 17.59 -20.64
N ASP A 455 -9.84 16.39 -21.07
CA ASP A 455 -8.96 15.38 -21.66
C ASP A 455 -8.24 15.92 -22.91
N ASP A 456 -8.92 16.76 -23.70
CA ASP A 456 -8.37 17.40 -24.90
C ASP A 456 -7.24 18.39 -24.58
N GLU A 457 -7.26 19.03 -23.40
CA GLU A 457 -6.25 19.99 -22.95
C GLU A 457 -4.99 19.29 -22.39
N VAL A 458 -5.08 18.00 -22.03
CA VAL A 458 -3.97 17.27 -21.38
C VAL A 458 -2.74 17.15 -22.29
N PHE A 459 -2.93 17.04 -23.61
CA PHE A 459 -1.82 17.02 -24.56
C PHE A 459 -0.96 18.29 -24.50
N ALA A 460 -1.61 19.46 -24.47
CA ALA A 460 -0.94 20.75 -24.36
C ALA A 460 -0.30 20.91 -22.97
N TYR A 461 -0.97 20.44 -21.92
CA TYR A 461 -0.44 20.44 -20.55
C TYR A 461 0.84 19.62 -20.44
N ALA A 462 0.85 18.38 -20.94
CA ALA A 462 2.01 17.49 -20.91
C ALA A 462 3.23 18.12 -21.62
N LYS A 463 2.99 18.79 -22.76
CA LYS A 463 4.02 19.55 -23.48
C LYS A 463 4.56 20.71 -22.62
N ARG A 464 3.68 21.47 -21.96
CA ARG A 464 4.06 22.64 -21.15
C ARG A 464 4.96 22.28 -19.97
N ILE A 465 4.68 21.17 -19.28
CA ILE A 465 5.48 20.70 -18.14
C ILE A 465 6.67 19.82 -18.57
N ALA A 466 6.86 19.63 -19.88
CA ALA A 466 7.86 18.74 -20.47
C ALA A 466 7.84 17.33 -19.83
N ALA A 467 6.66 16.73 -19.75
CA ALA A 467 6.45 15.41 -19.14
C ALA A 467 5.91 14.38 -20.15
N PRO A 468 6.21 13.08 -19.97
CA PRO A 468 5.66 12.03 -20.82
C PRO A 468 4.14 11.94 -20.69
N TYR A 469 3.44 12.09 -21.82
CA TYR A 469 1.97 12.13 -21.87
C TYR A 469 1.30 10.95 -21.15
N ASP A 470 1.78 9.72 -21.35
CA ASP A 470 1.18 8.53 -20.73
C ASP A 470 1.22 8.58 -19.20
N LEU A 471 2.31 9.12 -18.62
CA LEU A 471 2.44 9.31 -17.18
C LEU A 471 1.60 10.48 -16.65
N VAL A 472 1.42 11.52 -17.47
CA VAL A 472 0.49 12.62 -17.16
C VAL A 472 -0.94 12.08 -17.10
N MET A 473 -1.35 11.29 -18.09
CA MET A 473 -2.66 10.64 -18.11
C MET A 473 -2.84 9.67 -16.94
N GLN A 474 -1.83 8.86 -16.63
CA GLN A 474 -1.88 7.98 -15.45
C GLN A 474 -2.04 8.79 -14.16
N THR A 475 -1.29 9.89 -14.01
CA THR A 475 -1.40 10.79 -12.84
C THR A 475 -2.79 11.42 -12.74
N LYS A 476 -3.37 11.83 -13.88
CA LYS A 476 -4.74 12.35 -13.97
C LYS A 476 -5.77 11.32 -13.48
N GLN A 477 -5.70 10.10 -14.00
CA GLN A 477 -6.61 9.01 -13.65
C GLN A 477 -6.52 8.61 -12.17
N LEU A 478 -5.30 8.58 -11.62
CA LEU A 478 -5.07 8.24 -10.22
C LEU A 478 -5.40 9.41 -9.27
N GLY A 479 -5.35 10.65 -9.74
CA GLY A 479 -5.43 11.84 -8.88
C GLY A 479 -4.25 11.98 -7.90
N ARG A 480 -3.14 11.29 -8.16
CA ARG A 480 -1.87 11.29 -7.41
C ARG A 480 -0.72 10.84 -8.33
N LEU A 481 0.52 11.05 -7.89
CA LEU A 481 1.67 10.43 -8.56
C LEU A 481 1.57 8.89 -8.53
N PRO A 482 2.04 8.20 -9.59
CA PRO A 482 2.01 6.74 -9.69
C PRO A 482 3.03 6.01 -8.78
N VAL A 483 3.83 6.77 -8.04
CA VAL A 483 4.83 6.31 -7.06
C VAL A 483 4.62 7.04 -5.72
N VAL A 484 5.32 6.63 -4.67
CA VAL A 484 5.24 7.35 -3.38
C VAL A 484 5.99 8.68 -3.43
N GLN A 485 5.47 9.68 -2.71
CA GLN A 485 6.01 11.03 -2.66
C GLN A 485 6.34 11.45 -1.23
N PHE A 486 7.63 11.55 -0.91
CA PHE A 486 8.10 11.99 0.40
C PHE A 486 8.46 13.48 0.41
N ALA A 487 8.42 14.10 1.58
CA ALA A 487 9.05 15.39 1.80
C ALA A 487 10.53 15.21 2.18
N ALA A 488 11.40 16.05 1.63
CA ALA A 488 12.79 16.17 2.06
C ALA A 488 13.26 17.62 1.93
N GLY A 489 14.29 17.95 2.73
CA GLY A 489 14.96 19.24 2.72
C GLY A 489 14.35 20.27 3.67
N GLY A 490 15.00 20.51 4.81
CA GLY A 490 14.65 21.59 5.73
C GLY A 490 13.75 21.20 6.90
N VAL A 491 13.28 19.96 6.99
CA VAL A 491 12.55 19.43 8.16
C VAL A 491 13.49 19.39 9.37
N ALA A 492 13.19 20.14 10.43
CA ALA A 492 14.00 20.23 11.65
C ALA A 492 13.22 20.01 12.95
N THR A 493 11.89 20.09 12.89
CA THR A 493 10.99 19.98 14.05
C THR A 493 9.87 18.96 13.80
N PRO A 494 9.22 18.46 14.87
CA PRO A 494 8.01 17.64 14.74
C PRO A 494 6.87 18.37 13.99
N ALA A 495 6.73 19.68 14.20
CA ALA A 495 5.76 20.51 13.50
C ALA A 495 6.03 20.58 11.98
N ASP A 496 7.30 20.70 11.56
CA ASP A 496 7.64 20.65 10.14
C ASP A 496 7.25 19.30 9.53
N ALA A 497 7.55 18.21 10.22
CA ALA A 497 7.24 16.87 9.73
C ALA A 497 5.73 16.66 9.59
N ALA A 498 4.95 17.06 10.60
CA ALA A 498 3.49 16.99 10.57
C ALA A 498 2.89 17.89 9.48
N LEU A 499 3.43 19.10 9.28
CA LEU A 499 3.04 20.00 8.18
C LEU A 499 3.19 19.31 6.82
N MET A 500 4.32 18.64 6.58
CA MET A 500 4.55 17.94 5.32
C MET A 500 3.55 16.81 5.09
N MET A 501 3.22 16.04 6.14
CA MET A 501 2.19 15.00 6.07
C MET A 501 0.80 15.59 5.80
N GLN A 502 0.42 16.68 6.46
CA GLN A 502 -0.86 17.38 6.22
C GLN A 502 -0.96 17.98 4.81
N LEU A 503 0.16 18.36 4.19
CA LEU A 503 0.22 18.80 2.80
C LEU A 503 0.06 17.64 1.78
N GLY A 504 0.02 16.39 2.26
CA GLY A 504 -0.27 15.20 1.48
C GLY A 504 0.96 14.39 1.06
N CYS A 505 2.08 14.52 1.76
CA CYS A 505 3.22 13.62 1.59
C CYS A 505 2.93 12.22 2.15
N ASP A 506 3.53 11.22 1.52
CA ASP A 506 3.48 9.82 1.93
C ASP A 506 4.48 9.50 3.07
N GLY A 507 5.38 10.43 3.43
CA GLY A 507 6.40 10.27 4.48
C GLY A 507 7.43 11.40 4.42
N VAL A 508 8.45 11.36 5.29
CA VAL A 508 9.48 12.42 5.37
C VAL A 508 10.90 11.88 5.46
N PHE A 509 11.85 12.61 4.87
CA PHE A 509 13.29 12.45 5.08
C PHE A 509 13.78 13.51 6.05
N VAL A 510 14.58 13.10 7.04
CA VAL A 510 15.20 14.00 8.01
C VAL A 510 16.67 13.64 8.19
N GLY A 511 17.55 14.60 7.98
CA GLY A 511 18.98 14.40 8.21
C GLY A 511 19.52 15.31 9.30
N SER A 512 20.03 16.46 8.87
CA SER A 512 20.69 17.43 9.78
C SER A 512 19.80 17.86 10.95
N GLY A 513 18.47 17.87 10.77
CA GLY A 513 17.50 18.25 11.80
C GLY A 513 17.56 17.40 13.08
N ILE A 514 18.04 16.15 13.00
CA ILE A 514 18.13 15.24 14.15
C ILE A 514 19.54 15.27 14.74
N PHE A 515 20.56 14.88 13.97
CA PHE A 515 21.92 14.66 14.49
C PHE A 515 22.76 15.93 14.68
N LYS A 516 22.23 17.10 14.30
CA LYS A 516 22.82 18.42 14.66
C LYS A 516 22.00 19.15 15.73
N SER A 517 21.12 18.45 16.45
CA SER A 517 20.37 18.98 17.58
C SER A 517 21.00 18.63 18.93
N GLY A 518 20.52 19.26 20.01
CA GLY A 518 21.03 19.02 21.36
C GLY A 518 20.74 17.62 21.93
N ASP A 519 19.62 17.00 21.52
CA ASP A 519 19.26 15.62 21.89
C ASP A 519 18.71 14.87 20.66
N PRO A 520 19.58 14.21 19.87
CA PRO A 520 19.18 13.48 18.67
C PRO A 520 18.19 12.35 18.95
N ALA A 521 18.34 11.61 20.06
CA ALA A 521 17.49 10.46 20.35
C ALA A 521 16.05 10.88 20.63
N ARG A 522 15.87 11.90 21.49
CA ARG A 522 14.54 12.42 21.80
C ARG A 522 13.90 13.08 20.58
N ARG A 523 14.68 13.84 19.79
CA ARG A 523 14.18 14.49 18.58
C ARG A 523 13.79 13.50 17.50
N ALA A 524 14.57 12.44 17.29
CA ALA A 524 14.24 11.36 16.35
C ALA A 524 12.88 10.74 16.70
N ARG A 525 12.67 10.36 17.97
CA ARG A 525 11.39 9.82 18.46
C ARG A 525 10.25 10.81 18.26
N ALA A 526 10.45 12.08 18.60
CA ALA A 526 9.42 13.10 18.45
C ALA A 526 8.99 13.30 17.00
N ILE A 527 9.92 13.27 16.05
CA ILE A 527 9.62 13.38 14.61
C ILE A 527 8.86 12.14 14.12
N VAL A 528 9.26 10.93 14.52
CA VAL A 528 8.55 9.69 14.17
C VAL A 528 7.11 9.71 14.71
N GLN A 529 6.93 10.12 15.96
CA GLN A 529 5.60 10.25 16.57
C GLN A 529 4.77 11.33 15.86
N ALA A 530 5.36 12.47 15.50
CA ALA A 530 4.65 13.52 14.78
C ALA A 530 4.26 13.12 13.35
N VAL A 531 5.04 12.29 12.66
CA VAL A 531 4.64 11.75 11.36
C VAL A 531 3.53 10.72 11.51
N THR A 532 3.52 9.96 12.59
CA THR A 532 2.48 8.96 12.88
C THR A 532 1.15 9.64 13.26
N HIS A 533 1.22 10.68 14.08
CA HIS A 533 0.09 11.41 14.67
C HIS A 533 -0.05 12.83 14.10
N TYR A 534 0.27 13.01 12.82
CA TYR A 534 0.40 14.34 12.19
C TYR A 534 -0.88 15.19 12.20
N SER A 535 -2.04 14.58 12.47
CA SER A 535 -3.34 15.26 12.54
C SER A 535 -3.85 15.48 13.97
N ASP A 536 -3.09 15.11 15.00
CA ASP A 536 -3.46 15.23 16.41
C ASP A 536 -2.67 16.37 17.07
N PRO A 537 -3.26 17.56 17.26
CA PRO A 537 -2.55 18.71 17.81
C PRO A 537 -2.08 18.52 19.26
N GLU A 538 -2.77 17.69 20.05
CA GLU A 538 -2.41 17.43 21.45
C GLU A 538 -1.12 16.61 21.52
N ILE A 539 -1.08 15.49 20.78
CA ILE A 539 0.14 14.68 20.65
C ILE A 539 1.29 15.52 20.08
N LEU A 540 1.03 16.34 19.05
CA LEU A 540 2.05 17.19 18.45
C LEU A 540 2.62 18.22 19.44
N ALA A 541 1.80 18.78 20.32
CA ALA A 541 2.24 19.69 21.37
C ALA A 541 3.14 18.95 22.38
N ASP A 542 2.72 17.77 22.83
CA ASP A 542 3.43 16.95 23.81
C ASP A 542 4.80 16.51 23.29
N VAL A 543 4.86 15.96 22.07
CA VAL A 543 6.13 15.49 21.49
C VAL A 543 7.06 16.64 21.11
N SER A 544 6.54 17.86 20.93
CA SER A 544 7.34 19.05 20.68
C SER A 544 7.93 19.66 21.96
N ALA A 545 7.46 19.25 23.14
CA ALA A 545 7.89 19.81 24.41
C ALA A 545 9.27 19.28 24.85
N GLY A 546 10.14 20.20 25.29
CA GLY A 546 11.41 19.86 25.94
C GLY A 546 12.45 19.17 25.04
N LEU A 547 12.44 19.42 23.74
CA LEU A 547 13.36 18.81 22.76
C LEU A 547 14.78 19.40 22.73
N GLY A 548 15.07 20.38 23.60
CA GLY A 548 16.33 21.12 23.58
C GLY A 548 16.53 21.95 22.31
N GLU A 549 17.75 22.43 22.11
CA GLU A 549 18.10 23.26 20.96
C GLU A 549 17.97 22.49 19.64
N ALA A 550 17.28 23.10 18.68
CA ALA A 550 17.24 22.62 17.30
C ALA A 550 18.54 22.97 16.56
N MET A 551 18.76 22.37 15.39
CA MET A 551 19.87 22.77 14.54
C MET A 551 19.76 24.27 14.19
N VAL A 552 20.90 24.96 14.14
CA VAL A 552 20.94 26.36 13.67
C VAL A 552 20.65 26.38 12.17
N GLY A 553 19.53 26.99 11.79
CA GLY A 553 19.12 27.11 10.41
C GLY A 553 19.89 28.19 9.63
N ILE A 554 19.90 28.07 8.31
CA ILE A 554 20.50 29.04 7.39
C ILE A 554 19.37 29.77 6.66
N ASN A 555 19.41 31.11 6.65
CA ASN A 555 18.44 31.89 5.91
C ASN A 555 18.74 31.86 4.40
N LEU A 556 17.73 31.51 3.62
CA LEU A 556 17.80 31.34 2.17
C LEU A 556 17.91 32.68 1.41
N SER A 557 17.71 33.82 2.07
CA SER A 557 17.91 35.15 1.49
C SER A 557 19.38 35.58 1.44
N ASP A 558 20.30 34.83 2.08
CA ASP A 558 21.73 35.11 1.99
C ASP A 558 22.27 34.68 0.62
N PRO A 559 22.84 35.61 -0.18
CA PRO A 559 23.35 35.31 -1.52
C PRO A 559 24.53 34.34 -1.53
N LYS A 560 25.16 34.07 -0.38
CA LYS A 560 26.24 33.08 -0.26
C LYS A 560 25.72 31.64 -0.17
N VAL A 561 24.41 31.44 -0.02
CA VAL A 561 23.80 30.12 0.12
C VAL A 561 23.52 29.52 -1.25
N GLU A 562 24.33 28.54 -1.62
CA GLU A 562 24.13 27.79 -2.86
C GLU A 562 22.80 27.02 -2.84
N ARG A 563 22.03 27.08 -3.94
CA ARG A 563 20.74 26.39 -4.07
C ARG A 563 20.92 25.00 -4.65
N TYR A 564 20.92 23.98 -3.79
CA TYR A 564 21.10 22.59 -4.23
C TYR A 564 19.92 22.13 -5.09
N ALA A 565 18.71 22.66 -4.85
CA ALA A 565 17.53 22.30 -5.61
C ALA A 565 17.64 22.64 -7.11
N ALA A 566 18.47 23.61 -7.47
CA ALA A 566 18.67 24.09 -8.83
C ALA A 566 19.75 23.32 -9.63
N ARG A 567 20.49 22.40 -8.99
CA ARG A 567 21.63 21.68 -9.62
C ARG A 567 21.24 20.62 -10.66
N SER A 568 19.94 20.36 -10.88
CA SER A 568 19.50 19.28 -11.78
C SER A 568 18.38 19.70 -12.73
N GLU A 569 18.47 20.94 -13.21
CA GLU A 569 17.58 21.47 -14.26
C GLU A 569 17.68 20.73 -15.58
#